data_AF-A0A1M4SHM0-F1
#
_entry.id   AF-A0A1M4SHM0-F1
#
_cell.length_a   1.000
_cell.length_b   1.000
_cell.length_c   1.000
_cell.angle_alpha   90.00
_cell.angle_beta   90.00
_cell.angle_gamma   90.00
#
_symmetry.space_group_name_H-M   'P 1'
#
loop_
_entity.id
_entity.type
_entity.pdbx_description
1 polymer ?
#
loop_
_entity_poly.entity_id
_entity_poly.type
_entity_poly.pdbx_seq_one_letter_code
_entity_poly.pdbx_strand_id
1 'polypeptide(L)'
;MDYEKELNNLKENLEKAKNLKYKAEARLEQLTQQEEEIIKELKTLGVEPEELESEINKLTLEIDRLFKEANELLPKDLLEKK
;
A
#
# COMPACT_ATOMS: atom_id res chain seq x y z
N MET A 1 56.01 -4.93 10.62
CA MET A 1 54.72 -5.51 10.20
C MET A 1 53.65 -4.91 11.10
N ASP A 2 52.72 -4.17 10.52
CA ASP A 2 51.82 -3.24 11.21
C ASP A 2 50.50 -3.92 11.61
N TYR A 3 50.61 -5.14 12.16
CA TYR A 3 49.47 -6.03 12.44
C TYR A 3 48.44 -5.44 13.40
N GLU A 4 48.88 -4.58 14.32
CA GLU A 4 48.02 -3.90 15.28
C GLU A 4 47.08 -2.89 14.60
N LYS A 5 47.57 -2.22 13.56
CA LYS A 5 46.78 -1.30 12.73
C LYS A 5 45.75 -2.05 11.88
N GLU A 6 46.12 -3.20 11.33
CA GLU A 6 45.16 -4.06 10.61
C GLU A 6 44.07 -4.60 11.55
N LEU A 7 44.43 -5.03 12.76
CA LEU A 7 43.47 -5.55 13.73
C LEU A 7 42.46 -4.46 14.16
N ASN A 8 42.93 -3.22 14.37
CA ASN A 8 42.07 -2.09 14.69
C ASN A 8 41.12 -1.74 13.54
N ASN A 9 41.61 -1.71 12.29
CA ASN A 9 40.75 -1.51 11.12
C ASN A 9 39.67 -2.60 11.00
N LEU A 10 40.04 -3.86 11.27
CA LEU A 10 39.11 -4.98 11.20
C LEU A 10 38.01 -4.84 12.27
N LYS A 11 38.39 -4.44 13.48
CA LYS A 11 37.47 -4.18 14.59
C LYS A 11 36.49 -3.05 14.27
N GLU A 12 36.98 -1.92 13.76
CA GLU A 12 36.13 -0.80 13.36
C GLU A 12 35.14 -1.18 12.25
N ASN A 13 35.61 -1.94 11.25
CA ASN A 13 34.75 -2.39 10.16
C ASN A 13 33.68 -3.36 10.64
N LEU A 14 34.02 -4.26 11.57
CA LEU A 14 33.06 -5.16 12.20
C LEU A 14 31.99 -4.39 12.99
N GLU A 15 32.39 -3.34 13.70
CA GLU A 15 31.48 -2.51 14.49
C GLU A 15 30.53 -1.69 13.60
N LYS A 16 31.05 -1.13 12.50
CA LYS A 16 30.23 -0.49 11.45
C LYS A 16 29.24 -1.48 10.83
N ALA A 17 29.67 -2.70 10.51
CA ALA A 17 28.81 -3.73 9.94
C ALA A 17 27.69 -4.15 10.91
N LYS A 18 28.01 -4.32 12.20
CA LYS A 18 27.00 -4.59 13.24
C LYS A 18 25.97 -3.48 13.33
N ASN A 19 26.41 -2.22 13.36
CA ASN A 19 25.50 -1.08 13.43
C ASN A 19 24.60 -0.97 12.19
N LEU A 20 25.14 -1.27 11.00
CA LEU A 20 24.35 -1.32 9.77
C LEU A 20 23.30 -2.44 9.82
N LYS A 21 23.69 -3.63 10.30
CA LYS A 21 22.77 -4.75 10.47
C LYS A 21 21.61 -4.40 11.41
N TYR A 22 21.91 -3.88 12.60
CA TYR A 22 20.87 -3.48 13.57
C TYR A 22 19.91 -2.43 12.99
N LYS A 23 20.43 -1.44 12.24
CA LYS A 23 19.58 -0.45 11.57
C LYS A 23 18.68 -1.08 10.50
N ALA A 24 19.20 -2.03 9.73
CA ALA A 24 18.43 -2.74 8.72
C ALA A 24 17.34 -3.60 9.34
N GLU A 25 17.66 -4.31 10.44
CA GLU A 25 16.69 -5.13 11.18
C GLU A 25 15.57 -4.26 11.77
N ALA A 26 15.90 -3.14 12.42
CA ALA A 26 14.90 -2.22 12.96
C ALA A 26 14.01 -1.62 11.86
N ARG A 27 14.58 -1.29 10.69
CA ARG A 27 13.81 -0.76 9.56
C ARG A 27 12.90 -1.82 8.95
N LEU A 28 13.36 -3.06 8.88
CA LEU A 28 12.54 -4.18 8.39
C LEU A 28 11.34 -4.40 9.31
N GLU A 29 11.57 -4.46 10.62
CA GLU A 29 10.51 -4.61 11.62
C GLU A 29 9.46 -3.50 11.50
N GLN A 30 9.89 -2.24 11.37
CA GLN A 30 8.99 -1.10 11.15
C GLN A 30 8.15 -1.25 9.86
N LEU A 31 8.77 -1.68 8.76
CA LEU A 31 8.07 -1.85 7.47
C LEU A 31 7.06 -3.00 7.53
N THR A 32 7.42 -4.12 8.15
CA THR A 32 6.51 -5.26 8.36
C THR A 32 5.30 -4.85 9.21
N GLN A 33 5.53 -4.05 10.25
CA GLN A 33 4.45 -3.57 11.11
C GLN A 33 3.49 -2.64 10.34
N GLN A 34 4.03 -1.74 9.50
CA GLN A 34 3.22 -0.88 8.62
C GLN A 34 2.43 -1.70 7.59
N GLU A 35 3.04 -2.73 7.00
CA GLU A 35 2.37 -3.63 6.05
C GLU A 35 1.20 -4.36 6.73
N GLU A 36 1.39 -4.90 7.93
CA GLU A 36 0.32 -5.55 8.68
C GLU A 36 -0.82 -4.60 9.04
N GLU A 37 -0.53 -3.36 9.40
CA GLU A 37 -1.54 -2.33 9.66
C GLU A 37 -2.36 -2.02 8.41
N ILE A 38 -1.70 -1.79 7.27
CA ILE A 38 -2.36 -1.55 5.98
C ILE A 38 -3.26 -2.73 5.61
N ILE A 39 -2.79 -3.97 5.76
CA ILE A 39 -3.59 -5.18 5.46
C ILE A 39 -4.80 -5.27 6.40
N LYS A 40 -4.65 -4.94 7.68
CA LYS A 40 -5.77 -4.92 8.64
C LYS A 40 -6.80 -3.85 8.27
N GLU A 41 -6.36 -2.66 7.86
CA GLU A 41 -7.24 -1.59 7.41
C GLU A 41 -8.01 -2.01 6.15
N LEU A 42 -7.33 -2.59 5.15
CA LEU A 42 -7.95 -3.11 3.93
C LEU A 42 -9.01 -4.18 4.25
N LYS A 43 -8.68 -5.15 5.12
CA LYS A 43 -9.65 -6.15 5.59
C LYS A 43 -10.82 -5.54 6.35
N THR A 44 -10.59 -4.51 7.16
CA THR A 44 -11.66 -3.79 7.88
C THR A 44 -12.60 -3.09 6.91
N LEU A 45 -12.08 -2.58 5.79
CA LEU A 45 -12.86 -2.01 4.70
C LEU A 45 -13.58 -3.07 3.85
N GLY A 46 -13.37 -4.36 4.14
CA GLY A 46 -13.99 -5.49 3.43
C GLY A 46 -13.38 -5.76 2.07
N VAL A 47 -12.17 -5.23 1.81
CA VAL A 47 -11.48 -5.36 0.53
C VAL A 47 -10.15 -6.07 0.73
N GLU A 48 -10.00 -7.26 0.14
CA GLU A 48 -8.68 -7.88 0.07
C GLU A 48 -7.81 -7.10 -0.94
N PRO A 49 -6.51 -6.86 -0.65
CA PRO A 49 -5.64 -6.08 -1.54
C PRO A 49 -5.62 -6.60 -2.99
N GLU A 50 -5.73 -7.93 -3.14
CA GLU A 50 -5.75 -8.65 -4.41
C GLU A 50 -7.06 -8.42 -5.21
N GLU A 51 -8.14 -8.10 -4.51
CA GLU A 51 -9.48 -7.89 -5.07
C GLU A 51 -9.83 -6.40 -5.21
N LEU A 52 -8.97 -5.49 -4.74
CA LEU A 52 -9.21 -4.04 -4.74
C LEU A 52 -9.51 -3.51 -6.15
N GLU A 53 -8.75 -3.95 -7.15
CA GLU A 53 -8.95 -3.54 -8.54
C GLU A 53 -10.21 -4.15 -9.16
N SER A 54 -10.56 -5.38 -8.76
CA SER A 54 -11.80 -6.05 -9.15
C SER A 54 -13.03 -5.30 -8.61
N GLU A 55 -13.00 -4.94 -7.32
CA GLU A 55 -14.11 -4.24 -6.66
C GLU A 55 -14.28 -2.81 -7.21
N ILE A 56 -13.18 -2.10 -7.52
CA ILE A 56 -13.22 -0.79 -8.20
C ILE A 56 -13.92 -0.91 -9.57
N ASN A 57 -13.56 -1.91 -10.38
CA ASN A 57 -14.18 -2.12 -11.68
C ASN A 57 -15.67 -2.45 -11.56
N LYS A 58 -16.04 -3.31 -10.61
CA LYS A 58 -17.43 -3.69 -10.34
C LYS A 58 -18.27 -2.48 -9.92
N LEU A 59 -17.77 -1.66 -8.98
CA LEU A 59 -18.45 -0.43 -8.54
C LEU A 59 -18.59 0.58 -9.68
N THR A 60 -17.58 0.72 -10.54
CA THR A 60 -17.61 1.61 -11.70
C THR A 60 -18.71 1.19 -12.68
N LEU A 61 -18.80 -0.10 -13.00
CA LEU A 61 -19.86 -0.64 -13.87
C LEU A 61 -21.25 -0.45 -13.26
N GLU A 62 -21.38 -0.59 -11.94
CA GLU A 62 -22.63 -0.37 -11.24
C GLU A 62 -23.06 1.10 -11.28
N ILE A 63 -22.12 2.03 -11.11
CA ILE A 63 -22.35 3.47 -11.28
C ILE A 63 -22.86 3.76 -12.70
N ASP A 64 -22.19 3.27 -13.74
CA ASP A 64 -22.60 3.49 -15.12
C ASP A 64 -24.00 2.94 -15.41
N ARG A 65 -24.32 1.76 -14.88
CA ARG A 65 -25.65 1.17 -14.99
C ARG A 65 -26.70 2.04 -14.31
N LEU A 66 -26.46 2.48 -13.07
CA LEU A 66 -27.38 3.33 -12.32
C LEU A 66 -27.58 4.69 -12.99
N PHE A 67 -26.52 5.29 -13.56
CA PHE A 67 -26.64 6.52 -14.35
C PHE A 67 -27.49 6.31 -15.60
N LYS A 68 -27.34 5.17 -16.27
CA LYS A 68 -28.15 4.84 -17.45
C LYS A 68 -29.62 4.65 -17.07
N GLU A 69 -29.90 3.86 -16.03
CA GLU A 69 -31.25 3.66 -15.50
C GLU A 69 -31.88 4.98 -15.07
N ALA A 70 -31.16 5.84 -14.36
CA ALA A 70 -31.64 7.16 -13.96
C ALA A 70 -32.00 8.04 -15.19
N ASN A 71 -31.18 8.00 -16.25
CA ASN A 71 -31.44 8.74 -17.49
C ASN A 71 -32.61 8.17 -18.31
N GLU A 72 -32.87 6.86 -18.23
CA GLU A 72 -34.02 6.21 -18.86
C GLU A 72 -35.32 6.46 -18.09
N LEU A 73 -35.23 6.51 -16.76
CA LEU A 73 -36.34 6.82 -15.85
C LEU A 73 -36.67 8.32 -15.80
N LEU A 74 -35.74 9.17 -16.23
CA LEU A 74 -35.98 10.61 -16.40
C LEU A 74 -36.91 10.84 -17.62
N PRO A 75 -38.16 11.30 -17.42
CA PRO A 75 -39.04 11.62 -18.53
C PRO A 75 -38.51 12.85 -19.26
N LYS A 76 -37.79 12.62 -20.36
CA LYS A 76 -37.25 13.68 -21.23
C LYS A 76 -38.34 14.62 -21.77
N ASP A 77 -39.58 14.12 -21.86
CA ASP A 77 -40.76 14.90 -22.26
C ASP A 77 -41.15 16.03 -21.30
N LEU A 78 -40.70 16.00 -20.03
CA LEU A 78 -40.96 17.08 -19.06
C LEU A 78 -39.88 18.18 -19.08
N LEU A 79 -38.72 17.93 -19.69
CA LEU A 79 -37.60 18.86 -19.74
C LEU A 79 -37.62 19.79 -20.98
N GLU A 80 -38.33 19.41 -22.05
CA GLU A 80 -38.44 20.20 -23.29
C GLU A 80 -39.74 21.03 -23.41
N LYS A 81 -40.39 21.40 -22.30
CA LYS A 81 -41.40 22.48 -22.34
C LYS A 81 -40.82 23.81 -21.88
N LYS A 82 -40.19 24.52 -22.82
CA LYS A 82 -40.17 25.99 -22.86
C LYS A 82 -40.90 26.47 -24.11
#